data_AF-A0A806CKY0-F1
#
_entry.id   AF-A0A806CKY0-F1
#
_cell.length_a   1.000
_cell.length_b   1.000
_cell.length_c   1.000
_cell.angle_alpha   90.00
_cell.angle_beta   90.00
_cell.angle_gamma   90.00
#
_symmetry.space_group_name_H-M   'P 1'
#
loop_
_entity.id
_entity.type
_entity.pdbx_description
1 polymer ?
#
loop_
_entity_poly.entity_id
_entity_poly.type
_entity_poly.pdbx_seq_one_letter_code
_entity_poly.pdbx_strand_id
1 'polypeptide(L)'
;MCDLRKVKLLDKISSLELYKYSIFFRNYIENVTEDCLKNGLILESISSNVSEFELSRLKAQLKNALLNCIISYRFHGIRYILVKTKDKLLDLEEPVNIELLIRFEYLDYKSIRDSGIDFDHITYKVKINNKDNSYDTVKIHKSRLIIL
;
A
#
# COMPACT_ATOMS: atom_id res chain seq x y z
N MET A 1 50.35 -9.02 -15.94
CA MET A 1 49.36 -7.95 -16.18
C MET A 1 48.00 -8.59 -16.34
N CYS A 2 47.14 -8.48 -15.32
CA CYS A 2 45.76 -8.98 -15.42
C CYS A 2 44.98 -8.06 -16.37
N ASP A 3 44.33 -8.68 -17.35
CA ASP A 3 43.58 -8.01 -18.40
C ASP A 3 42.30 -7.41 -17.82
N LEU A 4 42.38 -6.16 -17.36
CA LEU A 4 41.30 -5.38 -16.71
C LEU A 4 40.09 -5.12 -17.63
N ARG A 5 40.11 -5.58 -18.89
CA ARG A 5 39.04 -5.36 -19.87
C ARG A 5 37.96 -6.45 -19.87
N LYS A 6 38.04 -7.43 -18.97
CA LYS A 6 37.06 -8.52 -18.82
C LYS A 6 36.33 -8.55 -17.47
N VAL A 7 36.28 -7.44 -16.73
CA VAL A 7 35.27 -7.28 -15.68
C VAL A 7 33.94 -6.96 -16.36
N LYS A 8 33.33 -8.01 -16.91
CA LYS A 8 31.95 -8.02 -17.38
C LYS A 8 31.08 -7.49 -16.24
N LEU A 9 30.37 -6.37 -16.47
CA LEU A 9 29.39 -5.74 -15.57
C LEU A 9 28.66 -6.74 -14.65
N LEU A 10 29.22 -6.97 -13.47
CA LEU A 10 28.67 -7.72 -12.32
C LEU A 10 28.60 -6.67 -11.20
N ASP A 11 27.48 -6.29 -10.61
CA ASP A 11 26.10 -6.74 -10.66
C ASP A 11 25.23 -5.48 -10.62
N LYS A 12 24.06 -5.50 -11.27
CA LYS A 12 23.08 -4.42 -11.08
C LYS A 12 22.55 -4.55 -9.65
N ILE A 13 23.15 -3.82 -8.71
CA ILE A 13 22.77 -3.88 -7.29
C ILE A 13 21.26 -3.60 -7.19
N SER A 14 20.51 -4.58 -6.69
CA SER A 14 19.06 -4.47 -6.55
C SER A 14 18.74 -3.48 -5.42
N SER A 15 18.02 -2.40 -5.75
CA SER A 15 17.56 -1.43 -4.74
C SER A 15 16.70 -2.09 -3.66
N LEU A 16 15.95 -3.13 -4.02
CA LEU A 16 15.16 -3.92 -3.07
C LEU A 16 16.05 -4.75 -2.13
N GLU A 17 17.16 -5.29 -2.62
CA GLU A 17 18.11 -6.01 -1.77
C GLU A 17 18.88 -5.05 -0.86
N LEU A 18 19.27 -3.88 -1.35
CA LEU A 18 19.84 -2.82 -0.51
C LEU A 18 18.89 -2.41 0.59
N TYR A 19 17.60 -2.23 0.28
CA TYR A 19 16.60 -1.90 1.30
C TYR A 19 16.45 -2.99 2.37
N LYS A 20 16.54 -4.26 1.97
CA LYS A 20 16.45 -5.39 2.92
C LYS A 20 17.70 -5.53 3.79
N TYR A 21 18.89 -5.44 3.18
CA TYR A 21 20.14 -5.86 3.81
C TYR A 21 21.05 -4.72 4.26
N SER A 22 20.88 -3.49 3.74
CA SER A 22 21.65 -2.32 4.15
C SER A 22 20.84 -1.42 5.09
N ILE A 23 21.27 -1.36 6.35
CA ILE A 23 20.65 -0.47 7.35
C ILE A 23 20.73 1.00 6.93
N PHE A 24 21.84 1.41 6.32
CA PHE A 24 22.00 2.78 5.82
C PHE A 24 20.97 3.11 4.74
N PHE A 25 20.80 2.22 3.76
CA PHE A 25 19.86 2.44 2.66
C PHE A 25 18.41 2.40 3.13
N ARG A 26 18.09 1.46 4.03
CA ARG A 26 16.77 1.40 4.66
C ARG A 26 16.44 2.68 5.43
N ASN A 27 17.33 3.11 6.34
CA ASN A 27 17.14 4.32 7.13
C ASN A 27 16.99 5.56 6.26
N TYR A 28 17.78 5.67 5.17
CA TYR A 28 17.64 6.78 4.23
C TYR A 28 16.23 6.82 3.61
N ILE A 29 15.74 5.68 3.11
CA ILE A 29 14.41 5.61 2.48
C ILE A 29 13.30 5.87 3.51
N GLU A 30 13.36 5.24 4.68
CA GLU A 30 12.36 5.39 5.74
C GLU A 30 12.31 6.84 6.24
N ASN A 31 13.45 7.46 6.58
CA ASN A 31 13.51 8.84 7.07
C ASN A 31 13.00 9.85 6.04
N VAL A 32 13.42 9.73 4.77
CA VAL A 32 12.92 10.62 3.71
C VAL A 32 11.41 10.48 3.56
N THR A 33 10.87 9.27 3.67
CA THR A 33 9.43 9.05 3.57
C THR A 33 8.68 9.64 4.76
N GLU A 34 9.22 9.47 5.97
CA GLU A 34 8.67 10.10 7.17
C GLU A 34 8.68 11.63 7.06
N ASP A 35 9.77 12.21 6.57
CA ASP A 35 9.90 13.65 6.32
C ASP A 35 8.89 14.15 5.30
N CYS A 36 8.64 13.40 4.21
CA CYS A 36 7.58 13.74 3.25
C CYS A 36 6.18 13.78 3.90
N LEU A 37 5.94 12.93 4.92
CA LEU A 37 4.68 12.86 5.65
C LEU A 37 4.66 13.75 6.91
N LYS A 38 5.71 14.54 7.18
CA LYS A 38 5.73 15.54 8.26
C LYS A 38 4.82 16.72 7.96
N ASN A 39 4.73 17.14 6.70
CA ASN A 39 3.75 18.13 6.27
C ASN A 39 2.37 17.49 6.41
N GLY A 40 1.64 17.93 7.44
CA GLY A 40 0.53 17.17 8.01
C GLY A 40 -0.61 16.93 7.02
N LEU A 41 -1.00 15.67 6.88
CA LEU A 41 -2.30 15.32 6.30
C LEU A 41 -3.40 15.87 7.20
N ILE A 42 -4.32 16.63 6.62
CA ILE A 42 -5.52 17.09 7.30
C ILE A 42 -6.66 16.20 6.81
N LEU A 43 -7.36 15.55 7.74
CA LEU A 43 -8.62 14.88 7.45
C LEU A 43 -9.70 15.73 8.09
N GLU A 44 -10.73 16.07 7.30
CA GLU A 44 -11.89 16.82 7.73
C GLU A 44 -13.14 15.98 7.48
N SER A 45 -14.07 15.99 8.43
CA SER A 45 -15.38 15.38 8.24
C SER A 45 -16.36 16.44 7.79
N ILE A 46 -17.09 16.16 6.70
CA ILE A 46 -18.20 16.99 6.23
C ILE A 46 -19.45 16.73 7.10
N SER A 47 -19.47 15.63 7.87
CA SER A 47 -20.57 15.26 8.76
C SER A 47 -20.28 15.64 10.22
N SER A 48 -21.31 16.10 10.93
CA SER A 48 -21.24 16.42 12.37
C SER A 48 -21.13 15.19 13.28
N ASN A 49 -21.25 13.98 12.74
CA ASN A 49 -21.45 12.76 13.51
C ASN A 49 -20.17 11.93 13.71
N VAL A 50 -19.02 12.39 13.20
CA VAL A 50 -17.73 11.71 13.35
C VAL A 50 -16.97 12.34 14.51
N SER A 51 -16.56 11.53 15.47
CA SER A 51 -15.77 12.02 16.60
C SER A 51 -14.35 12.43 16.16
N GLU A 52 -13.76 13.42 16.83
CA GLU A 52 -12.37 13.82 16.62
C GLU A 52 -11.39 12.65 16.87
N PHE A 53 -11.75 11.75 17.79
CA PHE A 53 -11.00 10.53 18.06
C PHE A 53 -10.99 9.58 16.85
N GLU A 54 -12.14 9.33 16.23
CA GLU A 54 -12.23 8.49 15.03
C GLU A 54 -11.45 9.10 13.87
N LEU A 55 -11.55 10.42 13.69
CA LEU A 55 -10.82 11.16 12.66
C LEU A 55 -9.30 11.06 12.86
N SER A 56 -8.84 11.21 14.10
CA SER A 56 -7.43 11.05 14.48
C SER A 56 -6.93 9.63 14.24
N ARG A 57 -7.76 8.62 14.55
CA ARG A 57 -7.45 7.21 14.26
C ARG A 57 -7.33 6.95 12.76
N LEU A 58 -8.27 7.45 11.96
CA LEU A 58 -8.25 7.34 10.50
C LEU A 58 -7.03 8.03 9.90
N LYS A 59 -6.68 9.21 10.42
CA LYS A 59 -5.47 9.95 10.02
C LYS A 59 -4.20 9.15 10.29
N ALA A 60 -4.09 8.53 11.46
CA ALA A 60 -2.95 7.67 11.78
C ALA A 60 -2.87 6.45 10.84
N GLN A 61 -4.01 5.82 10.55
CA GLN A 61 -4.07 4.69 9.61
C GLN A 61 -3.68 5.09 8.18
N LEU A 62 -4.19 6.23 7.69
CA LEU A 62 -3.85 6.75 6.37
C LEU A 62 -2.36 7.09 6.28
N LYS A 63 -1.80 7.74 7.30
CA LYS A 63 -0.36 8.05 7.36
C LYS A 63 0.49 6.77 7.28
N ASN A 64 0.13 5.74 8.04
CA ASN A 64 0.84 4.46 7.99
C ASN A 64 0.67 3.75 6.64
N ALA A 65 -0.51 3.81 6.03
CA ALA A 65 -0.74 3.23 4.71
C ALA A 65 0.08 3.95 3.62
N LEU A 66 0.12 5.29 3.68
CA LEU A 66 0.92 6.12 2.77
C LEU A 66 2.42 5.88 2.92
N LEU A 67 2.92 5.76 4.16
CA LEU A 67 4.32 5.41 4.44
C LEU A 67 4.70 4.12 3.71
N ASN A 68 3.90 3.07 3.88
CA ASN A 68 4.12 1.79 3.20
C ASN A 68 3.99 1.90 1.68
N CYS A 69 3.02 2.67 1.17
CA CYS A 69 2.89 2.94 -0.26
C CYS A 69 4.12 3.61 -0.84
N ILE A 70 4.61 4.70 -0.24
CA ILE A 70 5.75 5.47 -0.77
C ILE A 70 7.02 4.61 -0.76
N ILE A 71 7.29 3.90 0.34
CA ILE A 71 8.42 2.97 0.42
C ILE A 71 8.29 1.91 -0.67
N SER A 72 7.12 1.29 -0.79
CA SER A 72 6.92 0.22 -1.74
C SER A 72 7.00 0.71 -3.19
N TYR A 73 6.47 1.90 -3.51
CA TYR A 73 6.48 2.51 -4.84
C TYR A 73 7.90 2.59 -5.44
N ARG A 74 8.91 2.87 -4.61
CA ARG A 74 10.34 2.92 -5.00
C ARG A 74 10.83 1.62 -5.66
N PHE A 75 10.17 0.49 -5.43
CA PHE A 75 10.64 -0.81 -5.87
C PHE A 75 9.74 -1.50 -6.90
N HIS A 76 8.44 -1.22 -6.93
CA HIS A 76 7.52 -1.97 -7.80
C HIS A 76 6.41 -1.09 -8.43
N GLY A 77 6.52 0.24 -8.42
CA GLY A 77 5.55 1.13 -9.06
C GLY A 77 4.20 1.24 -8.32
N ILE A 78 3.09 1.03 -9.03
CA ILE A 78 1.71 1.36 -8.61
C ILE A 78 1.30 0.73 -7.28
N ARG A 79 0.71 1.50 -6.37
CA ARG A 79 0.24 1.02 -5.05
C ARG A 79 -1.20 1.35 -4.74
N TYR A 80 -1.75 0.57 -3.83
CA TYR A 80 -3.16 0.57 -3.47
C TYR A 80 -3.32 0.69 -1.96
N ILE A 81 -4.11 1.68 -1.54
CA ILE A 81 -4.64 1.77 -0.18
C ILE A 81 -6.13 1.45 -0.25
N LEU A 82 -6.54 0.38 0.43
CA LEU A 82 -7.93 0.01 0.59
C LEU A 82 -8.63 0.95 1.56
N VAL A 83 -9.77 1.45 1.09
CA VAL A 83 -10.74 2.23 1.84
C VAL A 83 -11.87 1.31 2.26
N LYS A 84 -11.95 0.98 3.55
CA LYS A 84 -13.02 0.14 4.09
C LYS A 84 -14.16 1.01 4.62
N THR A 85 -15.35 0.75 4.13
CA THR A 85 -16.59 1.38 4.58
C THR A 85 -17.38 0.45 5.51
N LYS A 86 -18.37 0.99 6.22
CA LYS A 86 -19.28 0.24 7.09
C LYS A 86 -20.37 -0.47 6.28
N ASP A 87 -19.97 -1.35 5.36
CA ASP A 87 -20.91 -2.14 4.58
C ASP A 87 -21.39 -3.36 5.36
N LYS A 88 -22.68 -3.67 5.20
CA LYS A 88 -23.32 -4.81 5.87
C LYS A 88 -22.76 -6.17 5.42
N LEU A 89 -22.06 -6.22 4.29
CA LEU A 89 -21.56 -7.44 3.68
C LEU A 89 -20.03 -7.52 3.55
N LEU A 90 -19.27 -6.46 3.87
CA LEU A 90 -17.83 -6.39 3.55
C LEU A 90 -17.54 -6.76 2.09
N ASP A 91 -18.49 -6.48 1.21
CA ASP A 91 -18.41 -6.82 -0.20
C ASP A 91 -17.53 -5.78 -0.88
N LEU A 92 -16.28 -6.16 -1.08
CA LEU A 92 -15.30 -5.32 -1.74
C LEU A 92 -15.49 -5.30 -3.26
N GLU A 93 -16.31 -6.20 -3.84
CA GLU A 93 -16.56 -6.26 -5.28
C GLU A 93 -17.46 -5.12 -5.77
N GLU A 94 -18.33 -4.61 -4.90
CA GLU A 94 -19.24 -3.50 -5.20
C GLU A 94 -18.53 -2.14 -5.07
N PRO A 95 -18.95 -1.11 -5.83
CA PRO A 95 -18.39 0.24 -5.72
C PRO A 95 -18.59 0.83 -4.32
N VAL A 96 -17.82 1.88 -4.02
CA VAL A 96 -17.95 2.64 -2.77
C VAL A 96 -19.34 3.25 -2.73
N ASN A 97 -20.07 2.94 -1.68
CA ASN A 97 -21.32 3.58 -1.31
C ASN A 97 -21.07 4.80 -0.42
N ILE A 98 -22.11 5.56 -0.10
CA ILE A 98 -22.03 6.77 0.75
C ILE A 98 -21.87 6.41 2.25
N GLU A 99 -21.43 5.19 2.56
CA GLU A 99 -21.28 4.74 3.95
C GLU A 99 -20.02 5.29 4.60
N LEU A 100 -20.05 5.28 5.93
CA LEU A 100 -18.97 5.80 6.75
C LEU A 100 -17.69 5.00 6.53
N LEU A 101 -16.60 5.71 6.22
CA LEU A 101 -15.25 5.17 6.16
C LEU A 101 -14.78 4.76 7.55
N ILE A 102 -14.38 3.50 7.72
CA ILE A 102 -13.94 2.96 9.03
C ILE A 102 -12.43 2.79 9.08
N ARG A 103 -11.78 2.47 7.94
CA ARG A 103 -10.36 2.09 7.95
C ARG A 103 -9.66 2.32 6.62
N PHE A 104 -8.38 2.67 6.72
CA PHE A 104 -7.41 2.61 5.62
C PHE A 104 -6.45 1.44 5.82
N GLU A 105 -6.11 0.74 4.74
CA GLU A 105 -5.20 -0.41 4.77
C GLU A 105 -4.32 -0.46 3.53
N TYR A 106 -3.00 -0.50 3.70
CA TYR A 106 -2.07 -0.76 2.60
C TYR A 106 -2.23 -2.19 2.09
N LEU A 107 -2.38 -2.36 0.78
CA LEU A 107 -2.39 -3.68 0.14
C LEU A 107 -0.98 -4.01 -0.38
N ASP A 108 -0.45 -5.17 0.03
CA ASP A 108 0.87 -5.61 -0.45
C ASP A 108 0.83 -5.90 -1.96
N TYR A 109 1.70 -5.23 -2.72
CA TYR A 109 1.79 -5.35 -4.17
C TYR A 109 1.94 -6.80 -4.63
N LYS A 110 2.63 -7.66 -3.86
CA LYS A 110 2.83 -9.07 -4.22
C LYS A 110 1.54 -9.86 -4.27
N SER A 111 0.56 -9.42 -3.50
CA SER A 111 -0.74 -10.04 -3.35
C SER A 111 -1.76 -9.47 -4.32
N ILE A 112 -1.42 -8.43 -5.09
CA ILE A 112 -2.35 -7.75 -6.00
C ILE A 112 -2.14 -8.24 -7.44
N ARG A 113 -3.24 -8.44 -8.13
CA ARG A 113 -3.30 -8.51 -9.59
C ARG A 113 -4.26 -7.45 -10.09
N ASP A 114 -3.73 -6.48 -10.82
CA ASP A 114 -4.51 -5.50 -11.55
C ASP A 114 -4.39 -5.80 -13.05
N SER A 115 -5.54 -5.89 -13.71
CA SER A 115 -5.64 -6.17 -15.14
C SER A 115 -5.46 -4.91 -16.00
N GLY A 116 -5.29 -3.73 -15.39
CA GLY A 116 -5.06 -2.46 -16.07
C GLY A 116 -6.28 -1.54 -16.02
N ILE A 117 -6.15 -0.37 -16.64
CA ILE A 117 -7.09 0.76 -16.45
C ILE A 117 -8.51 0.47 -16.95
N ASP A 118 -8.66 -0.45 -17.90
CA ASP A 118 -9.93 -0.81 -18.51
C ASP A 118 -10.81 -1.71 -17.63
N PHE A 119 -10.29 -2.14 -16.48
CA PHE A 119 -11.00 -3.01 -15.53
C PHE A 119 -11.33 -2.25 -14.26
N ASP A 120 -12.57 -2.39 -13.79
CA ASP A 120 -13.06 -1.75 -12.57
C ASP A 120 -12.59 -2.44 -11.29
N HIS A 121 -12.00 -3.63 -11.39
CA HIS A 121 -11.63 -4.44 -10.23
C HIS A 121 -10.15 -4.83 -10.26
N ILE A 122 -9.58 -4.97 -9.06
CA ILE A 122 -8.34 -5.72 -8.83
C ILE A 122 -8.66 -7.03 -8.11
N THR A 123 -7.75 -7.99 -8.19
CA THR A 123 -7.81 -9.21 -7.38
C THR A 123 -6.74 -9.15 -6.29
N TYR A 124 -7.12 -9.35 -5.05
CA TYR A 124 -6.22 -9.39 -3.90
C TYR A 124 -6.17 -10.79 -3.29
N LYS A 125 -4.96 -11.31 -3.10
CA LYS A 125 -4.71 -12.59 -2.44
C LYS A 125 -4.64 -12.39 -0.93
N VAL A 126 -5.61 -12.94 -0.23
CA VAL A 126 -5.65 -12.95 1.23
C VAL A 126 -5.09 -14.29 1.70
N LYS A 127 -4.15 -14.25 2.64
CA LYS A 127 -3.65 -15.47 3.27
C LYS A 127 -4.70 -15.93 4.30
N ILE A 128 -5.23 -17.14 4.14
CA ILE A 128 -6.17 -17.71 5.10
C ILE A 128 -5.35 -18.16 6.32
N ASN A 129 -5.83 -17.88 7.54
CA ASN A 129 -5.17 -18.30 8.78
C ASN A 129 -5.28 -19.81 9.06
N ASN A 130 -5.76 -20.61 8.10
CA ASN A 130 -5.83 -22.06 8.22
C ASN A 130 -4.47 -22.67 7.88
N LYS A 131 -4.15 -23.80 8.51
CA LYS A 131 -2.83 -24.47 8.46
C LYS A 131 -2.38 -24.91 7.05
N ASP A 132 -3.24 -24.78 6.05
CA ASP A 132 -2.92 -25.00 4.65
C ASP A 132 -2.53 -23.67 4.00
N ASN A 133 -1.47 -23.67 3.19
CA ASN A 133 -1.01 -22.50 2.43
C ASN A 133 -2.00 -22.09 1.30
N SER A 134 -3.31 -22.20 1.53
CA SER A 134 -4.34 -21.72 0.61
C SER A 134 -4.49 -20.20 0.73
N TYR A 135 -4.58 -19.57 -0.44
CA TYR A 135 -4.87 -18.15 -0.57
C TYR A 135 -6.30 -18.02 -1.08
N ASP A 136 -7.13 -17.26 -0.38
CA ASP A 136 -8.39 -16.81 -0.93
C ASP A 136 -8.13 -15.59 -1.81
N THR A 137 -8.89 -15.50 -2.90
CA THR A 137 -8.86 -14.34 -3.79
C THR A 137 -10.12 -13.52 -3.57
N VAL A 138 -9.93 -12.25 -3.25
CA VAL A 138 -11.01 -11.27 -3.09
C VAL A 138 -10.92 -10.30 -4.26
N LYS A 139 -12.02 -10.05 -4.96
CA LYS A 139 -12.07 -8.93 -5.91
C LYS A 139 -12.38 -7.64 -5.15
N ILE A 140 -11.75 -6.56 -5.60
CA ILE A 140 -11.91 -5.24 -4.99
C ILE A 140 -12.19 -4.24 -6.10
N HIS A 141 -13.31 -3.53 -6.01
CA HIS A 141 -13.64 -2.43 -6.91
C HIS A 141 -12.67 -1.26 -6.73
N LYS A 142 -12.21 -0.67 -7.82
CA LYS A 142 -11.17 0.37 -7.82
C LYS A 142 -11.60 1.66 -7.13
N SER A 143 -12.90 1.96 -7.08
CA SER A 143 -13.40 3.08 -6.29
C SER A 143 -13.11 2.95 -4.79
N ARG A 144 -12.90 1.72 -4.28
CA ARG A 144 -12.51 1.45 -2.88
C ARG A 144 -11.02 1.63 -2.64
N LEU A 145 -10.27 2.10 -3.63
CA LEU A 145 -8.82 2.18 -3.58
C LEU A 145 -8.34 3.61 -3.83
N ILE A 146 -7.38 4.04 -3.03
CA ILE A 146 -6.50 5.15 -3.39
C ILE A 146 -5.33 4.52 -4.15
N ILE A 147 -5.15 4.93 -5.41
CA ILE A 147 -4.12 4.43 -6.31
C ILE A 147 -3.01 5.49 -6.43
N LEU A 148 -1.76 5.09 -6.20
CA LEU A 148 -0.56 5.94 -6.18
C LEU A 148 0.52 5.43 -7.13
#